data_AF-A0AAD7EV49-F1
#
_entry.id   AF-A0AAD7EV49-F1
#
_cell.length_a   1.000
_cell.length_b   1.000
_cell.length_c   1.000
_cell.angle_alpha   90.00
_cell.angle_beta   90.00
_cell.angle_gamma   90.00
#
_symmetry.space_group_name_H-M   'P 1'
#
loop_
_entity.id
_entity.type
_entity.pdbx_description
1 polymer ?
#
loop_
_entity_poly.entity_id
_entity_poly.type
_entity_poly.pdbx_seq_one_letter_code
_entity_poly.pdbx_strand_id
1 'polypeptide(L)' 'YPLFSVLAFLGFFLVLIPLPWHLQAWNSGTCFYMMWASLACLNQFVNSLVWADDSINRAPVWCDISS' A
#
# COMPACT_ATOMS: atom_id res chain seq x y z
N TYR A 1 -4.04 -0.11 -19.29
CA TYR A 1 -3.37 0.36 -18.06
C TYR A 1 -4.36 1.23 -17.30
N PRO A 2 -5.17 0.62 -16.43
CA PRO A 2 -5.12 1.04 -15.02
C PRO A 2 -5.35 -0.10 -14.01
N LEU A 3 -5.43 -1.35 -14.49
CA LEU A 3 -5.81 -2.50 -13.66
C LEU A 3 -4.92 -2.64 -12.42
N PHE A 4 -3.59 -2.54 -12.57
CA PHE A 4 -2.66 -2.66 -11.46
C PHE A 4 -2.87 -1.57 -10.40
N SER A 5 -2.96 -0.30 -10.79
CA SER A 5 -3.22 0.80 -9.85
C SER A 5 -4.58 0.64 -9.15
N VAL A 6 -5.63 0.26 -9.87
CA VAL A 6 -6.97 0.05 -9.30
C VAL A 6 -6.95 -1.10 -8.29
N LEU A 7 -6.32 -2.23 -8.62
CA LEU A 7 -6.18 -3.37 -7.72
C LEU A 7 -5.34 -3.03 -6.49
N ALA A 8 -4.26 -2.26 -6.64
CA ALA A 8 -3.42 -1.82 -5.52
C ALA A 8 -4.21 -0.89 -4.58
N PHE A 9 -4.98 0.05 -5.11
CA PHE A 9 -5.82 0.94 -4.32
C PHE A 9 -6.95 0.20 -3.60
N LEU A 10 -7.63 -0.73 -4.29
CA LEU A 10 -8.65 -1.57 -3.65
C LEU A 10 -8.05 -2.48 -2.58
N GLY A 11 -6.86 -3.04 -2.85
CA GLY A 11 -6.11 -3.87 -1.90
C GLY A 11 -5.80 -3.14 -0.59
N PHE A 12 -5.43 -1.85 -0.66
CA PHE A 12 -5.22 -1.01 0.52
C PHE A 12 -6.45 -0.98 1.44
N PHE A 13 -7.65 -0.76 0.90
CA PHE A 13 -8.88 -0.74 1.71
C PHE A 13 -9.29 -2.13 2.17
N LEU A 14 -9.25 -3.13 1.28
CA LEU A 14 -9.68 -4.50 1.57
C LEU A 14 -8.92 -5.10 2.75
N VAL A 15 -7.61 -4.86 2.83
CA VAL A 15 -6.75 -5.35 3.93
C VAL A 15 -7.09 -4.68 5.27
N LEU A 16 -7.67 -3.48 5.29
CA LEU A 16 -8.05 -2.78 6.51
C LEU A 16 -9.44 -3.19 7.05
N ILE A 17 -10.31 -3.77 6.21
CA ILE A 17 -11.67 -4.18 6.62
C ILE A 17 -11.68 -5.09 7.85
N PRO A 18 -10.80 -6.12 7.97
CA PRO A 18 -10.84 -7.00 9.12
C PRO A 18 -10.04 -6.54 10.34
N LEU A 19 -9.38 -5.38 10.24
CA LEU A 19 -8.57 -4.82 11.33
C LEU A 19 -9.32 -4.72 12.68
N PRO A 20 -10.58 -4.23 12.75
CA PRO A 20 -11.27 -4.12 14.03
C PRO A 20 -11.53 -5.48 14.69
N TRP A 21 -11.83 -6.54 13.92
CA TRP A 21 -12.00 -7.89 14.47
C TRP A 21 -10.68 -8.47 15.00
N HIS A 22 -9.58 -8.25 14.29
CA HIS A 22 -8.25 -8.73 14.73
C HIS A 22 -7.69 -7.96 15.93
N LEU A 23 -7.99 -6.65 16.02
CA LEU A 23 -7.68 -5.85 17.20
C LEU A 23 -8.45 -6.36 18.43
N GLN A 24 -9.74 -6.66 18.27
CA GLN A 24 -10.56 -7.21 19.35
C GLN A 24 -10.12 -8.62 19.77
N ALA A 25 -9.59 -9.42 18.84
CA ALA A 25 -8.98 -10.71 19.11
C ALA A 25 -7.58 -10.63 19.74
N TRP A 26 -7.05 -9.42 19.99
CA TRP A 26 -5.71 -9.17 20.53
C TRP A 26 -4.58 -9.82 19.71
N ASN A 27 -4.80 -10.03 18.41
CA ASN A 27 -3.79 -10.60 17.53
C ASN A 27 -2.92 -9.49 16.94
N SER A 28 -1.93 -9.05 17.73
CA SER A 28 -0.99 -8.00 17.35
C SER A 28 -0.23 -8.33 16.07
N GLY A 29 0.22 -9.59 15.91
CA GLY A 29 0.96 -10.04 14.73
C GLY A 29 0.17 -9.85 13.43
N THR A 30 -1.09 -10.26 13.43
CA THR A 30 -1.97 -10.05 12.28
C THR A 30 -2.24 -8.56 12.04
N CYS A 31 -2.47 -7.77 13.08
CA CYS A 31 -2.67 -6.32 12.94
C CYS A 31 -1.44 -5.61 12.32
N PHE A 32 -0.22 -5.97 12.73
CA PHE A 32 1.01 -5.44 12.13
C PHE A 32 1.15 -5.85 10.67
N TYR A 33 0.89 -7.11 10.34
CA TYR A 33 0.94 -7.58 8.96
C TYR A 33 -0.09 -6.85 8.07
N MET A 34 -1.30 -6.61 8.58
CA MET A 34 -2.33 -5.87 7.83
C MET A 34 -1.94 -4.42 7.57
N MET A 35 -1.38 -3.72 8.58
CA MET A 35 -0.87 -2.36 8.38
C MET A 35 0.29 -2.33 7.40
N TRP A 36 1.21 -3.29 7.48
CA TRP A 36 2.34 -3.38 6.56
C TRP A 36 1.87 -3.65 5.12
N ALA A 37 0.96 -4.62 4.93
CA ALA A 37 0.42 -4.96 3.63
C ALA A 37 -0.38 -3.81 3.00
N SER A 38 -1.16 -3.06 3.80
CA SER A 38 -1.88 -1.89 3.30
C SER A 38 -0.91 -0.79 2.86
N LEU A 39 0.13 -0.49 3.66
CA LEU A 39 1.17 0.47 3.28
C LEU A 39 1.92 0.06 2.00
N ALA A 40 2.20 -1.24 1.82
CA ALA A 40 2.81 -1.75 0.60
C ALA A 40 1.91 -1.54 -0.63
N CYS A 41 0.62 -1.83 -0.52
CA CYS A 41 -0.35 -1.57 -1.59
C CYS A 41 -0.45 -0.08 -1.93
N LEU A 42 -0.43 0.80 -0.92
CA LEU A 42 -0.44 2.25 -1.13
C LEU A 42 0.82 2.73 -1.85
N ASN A 43 1.99 2.21 -1.46
CA ASN A 43 3.26 2.53 -2.11
C ASN A 43 3.24 2.14 -3.60
N GLN A 44 2.81 0.91 -3.91
CA GLN A 44 2.68 0.43 -5.29
C GLN A 44 1.66 1.25 -6.10
N PHE A 45 0.57 1.68 -5.48
CA PHE A 45 -0.40 2.57 -6.12
C PHE A 45 0.24 3.90 -6.52
N VAL A 46 0.89 4.59 -5.57
CA VAL A 46 1.56 5.88 -5.83
C VAL A 46 2.65 5.72 -6.89
N ASN A 47 3.47 4.66 -6.80
CA ASN A 47 4.53 4.41 -7.77
C ASN A 47 3.98 4.22 -9.18
N SER A 48 2.92 3.41 -9.31
CA SER A 48 2.28 3.17 -10.61
C SER A 48 1.61 4.40 -11.21
N LEU A 49 1.29 5.41 -10.39
CA LEU A 49 0.56 6.60 -10.82
C LEU A 49 1.52 7.75 -11.16
N VAL A 50 2.59 7.92 -10.37
CA VAL A 50 3.59 8.99 -10.56
C VAL A 50 4.65 8.62 -11.60
N TRP A 51 5.07 7.35 -11.64
CA TRP A 51 6.08 6.83 -12.57
C TRP A 51 5.46 5.91 -13.63
N ALA A 52 4.22 6.21 -14.04
CA ALA A 52 3.50 5.42 -15.05
C ALA A 52 4.20 5.40 -16.42
N ASP A 53 4.83 6.53 -16.80
CA ASP A 53 5.41 6.76 -18.12
C ASP A 53 6.94 6.87 -18.09
N ASP A 54 7.53 7.11 -16.91
CA ASP A 54 8.96 7.40 -16.80
C ASP A 54 9.46 7.13 -15.37
N SER A 55 10.73 6.74 -15.20
CA SER A 55 11.41 6.44 -13.93
C SER A 55 12.27 7.60 -13.37
N ILE A 56 12.15 8.82 -13.92
CA ILE A 56 12.84 10.02 -13.42
C ILE A 56 12.52 10.24 -11.94
N ASN A 57 13.56 10.49 -11.13
CA ASN A 57 13.42 10.74 -9.70
C ASN A 57 12.84 12.14 -9.41
N ARG A 58 11.53 12.31 -9.64
CA ARG A 58 10.78 13.56 -9.44
C ARG A 58 10.58 13.91 -7.96
N ALA A 59 10.60 12.90 -7.10
CA ALA A 59 10.36 13.02 -5.66
C ALA A 59 11.43 12.23 -4.90
N PRO A 60 12.64 12.79 -4.68
CA PRO A 60 13.77 12.07 -4.09
C PRO A 60 13.44 11.49 -2.71
N VAL A 61 12.76 12.27 -1.86
CA VAL A 61 12.34 11.80 -0.52
C VAL A 61 11.38 10.61 -0.60
N TRP A 62 10.48 10.59 -1.59
CA TRP A 62 9.59 9.45 -1.77
C TRP A 62 10.36 8.23 -2.24
N CYS A 63 11.22 8.38 -3.25
CA CYS A 63 12.05 7.30 -3.76
C CYS A 63 12.97 6.69 -2.69
N ASP A 64 13.51 7.50 -1.77
CA ASP A 64 14.32 7.00 -0.65
C ASP A 64 13.49 6.16 0.34
N ILE A 65 12.21 6.50 0.54
CA ILE A 65 11.29 5.78 1.44
C ILE A 65 10.68 4.54 0.75
N SER A 66 10.48 4.61 -0.57
CA SER A 66 9.80 3.59 -1.36
C SER A 66 10.73 2.60 -2.06
N SER A 67 12.05 2.78 -1.93
CA SER A 67 13.10 1.94 -2.53
C SER A 67 13.07 0.50 -2.04
#